data_AF-A0A2D4KTK8-F1
#
_entry.id   AF-A0A2D4KTK8-F1
#
_cell.length_a   1.000
_cell.length_b   1.000
_cell.length_c   1.000
_cell.angle_alpha   90.00
_cell.angle_beta   90.00
_cell.angle_gamma   90.00
#
_symmetry.space_group_name_H-M   'P 1'
#
loop_
_entity.id
_entity.type
_entity.pdbx_description
1 polymer ?
#
loop_
_entity_poly.entity_id
_entity_poly.type
_entity_poly.pdbx_seq_one_letter_code
_entity_poly.pdbx_strand_id
1 'polypeptide(L)'
;EVIYKYNKREDDFPNLAEYNDFLEEVEEIVFNLTNNVDVEGTRKKMEIYQKENKEVIHKNKIKLSREQEELEEALEVERQENEQRRLLIQKEEQMQQMLKRKNKQELLDKLL
;
A
#
# COMPACT_ATOMS: atom_id res chain seq x y z
N GLU A 1 -12.70 -14.44 -6.36
CA GLU A 1 -12.14 -15.68 -5.76
C GLU A 1 -10.89 -16.20 -6.48
N VAL A 2 -10.82 -16.17 -7.82
CA VAL A 2 -9.67 -16.69 -8.60
C VAL A 2 -8.36 -15.97 -8.30
N ILE A 3 -8.36 -14.63 -8.29
CA ILE A 3 -7.15 -13.79 -8.09
C ILE A 3 -6.47 -14.05 -6.73
N TYR A 4 -7.25 -14.38 -5.69
CA TYR A 4 -6.68 -14.74 -4.37
C TYR A 4 -5.99 -16.12 -4.35
N LYS A 5 -6.31 -16.99 -5.31
CA LYS A 5 -5.68 -18.31 -5.46
C LYS A 5 -4.50 -18.30 -6.44
N TYR A 6 -4.47 -17.34 -7.37
CA TYR A 6 -3.46 -17.16 -8.41
C TYR A 6 -2.66 -15.88 -8.15
N ASN A 7 -1.72 -15.93 -7.19
CA ASN A 7 -0.99 -14.77 -6.69
C ASN A 7 0.50 -14.76 -7.06
N LYS A 8 0.90 -15.50 -8.09
CA LYS A 8 2.26 -15.40 -8.63
C LYS A 8 2.45 -14.07 -9.34
N ARG A 9 3.58 -13.42 -9.10
CA ARG A 9 4.01 -12.20 -9.79
C ARG A 9 4.99 -12.56 -10.91
N GLU A 10 5.26 -11.62 -11.81
CA GLU A 10 6.23 -11.79 -12.90
C GLU A 10 7.59 -12.31 -12.38
N ASP A 11 8.04 -11.80 -11.23
CA ASP A 11 9.28 -12.22 -10.55
C ASP A 11 9.32 -13.71 -10.13
N ASP A 12 8.16 -14.38 -10.03
CA ASP A 12 8.07 -15.80 -9.68
C ASP A 12 8.29 -16.72 -10.90
N PHE A 13 8.44 -16.14 -12.09
CA PHE A 13 8.65 -16.87 -13.34
C PHE A 13 10.06 -16.65 -13.88
N PRO A 14 10.66 -17.65 -14.55
CA PRO A 14 12.00 -17.54 -15.11
C PRO A 14 12.05 -16.64 -16.35
N ASN A 15 10.91 -16.37 -17.01
CA ASN A 15 10.81 -15.51 -18.17
C ASN A 15 9.39 -14.92 -18.34
N LEU A 16 9.30 -13.86 -19.14
CA LEU A 16 8.06 -13.15 -19.43
C LEU A 16 7.04 -14.00 -20.21
N ALA A 17 7.49 -14.95 -21.03
CA ALA A 17 6.59 -15.80 -21.81
C ALA A 17 5.76 -16.70 -20.88
N GLU A 18 6.40 -17.35 -19.90
CA GLU A 18 5.70 -18.16 -18.90
C GLU A 18 4.76 -17.33 -18.02
N TYR A 19 5.12 -16.08 -17.72
CA TYR A 19 4.21 -15.17 -17.02
C TYR A 19 2.99 -14.82 -17.87
N ASN A 20 3.16 -14.57 -19.18
CA ASN A 20 2.05 -14.30 -20.08
C ASN A 20 1.14 -15.52 -20.26
N ASP A 21 1.72 -16.72 -20.43
CA ASP A 21 0.96 -17.98 -20.50
C ASP A 21 0.13 -18.20 -19.22
N PHE A 22 0.72 -17.86 -18.06
CA PHE A 22 0.02 -17.90 -16.78
C PHE A 22 -1.15 -16.91 -16.71
N LEU A 23 -0.98 -15.68 -17.21
CA LEU A 23 -2.05 -14.69 -17.26
C LEU A 23 -3.19 -15.14 -18.18
N GLU A 24 -2.87 -15.71 -19.34
CA GLU A 24 -3.85 -16.25 -20.28
C GLU A 24 -4.63 -17.42 -19.67
N GLU A 25 -3.97 -18.32 -18.94
CA GLU A 25 -4.65 -19.41 -18.22
C GLU A 25 -5.59 -18.88 -17.12
N VAL A 26 -5.19 -17.82 -16.40
CA VAL A 26 -6.05 -17.17 -15.40
C VAL A 26 -7.27 -16.54 -16.06
N GLU A 27 -7.11 -15.86 -17.20
CA GLU A 27 -8.22 -15.29 -17.97
C GLU A 27 -9.18 -16.37 -18.46
N GLU A 28 -8.67 -17.49 -18.97
CA GLU A 28 -9.50 -18.63 -19.40
C GLU A 28 -10.32 -19.19 -18.23
N ILE A 29 -9.69 -19.37 -17.06
CA ILE A 29 -10.38 -19.81 -15.84
C ILE A 29 -11.48 -18.84 -15.43
N VAL A 30 -11.20 -17.53 -15.46
CA VAL A 30 -12.19 -16.49 -15.12
C VAL A 30 -13.33 -16.50 -16.14
N PHE A 31 -13.03 -16.64 -17.43
CA PHE A 31 -14.02 -16.71 -18.49
C PHE A 31 -14.93 -17.93 -18.34
N ASN A 32 -14.35 -19.10 -18.10
CA ASN A 32 -15.08 -20.36 -17.90
C ASN A 32 -16.01 -20.28 -16.68
N LEU A 33 -15.53 -19.76 -15.56
CA LEU A 33 -16.34 -19.58 -14.35
C LEU A 33 -17.45 -18.54 -14.53
N THR A 34 -17.20 -17.46 -15.26
CA THR A 34 -18.18 -16.40 -15.50
C THR A 34 -19.29 -16.86 -16.44
N ASN A 35 -18.95 -17.64 -17.47
CA ASN A 35 -19.89 -18.14 -18.47
C ASN A 35 -20.50 -19.51 -18.13
N ASN A 36 -20.17 -20.08 -16.96
CA ASN A 36 -20.54 -21.44 -16.57
C ASN A 36 -20.16 -22.53 -17.60
N VAL A 37 -19.03 -22.33 -18.29
CA VAL A 37 -18.46 -23.29 -19.24
C VAL A 37 -17.41 -24.10 -18.50
N ASP A 38 -17.49 -25.43 -18.56
CA ASP A 38 -16.53 -26.36 -17.94
C ASP A 38 -16.09 -25.98 -16.51
N VAL A 39 -17.08 -25.65 -15.66
CA VAL A 39 -16.86 -25.24 -14.27
C VAL A 39 -16.16 -26.33 -13.47
N GLU A 40 -16.46 -27.61 -13.75
CA GLU A 40 -15.91 -28.74 -13.02
C GLU A 40 -14.43 -28.98 -13.37
N GLY A 41 -14.07 -28.97 -14.66
CA GLY A 41 -12.68 -29.07 -15.11
C GLY A 41 -11.83 -27.90 -14.63
N THR A 42 -12.39 -26.69 -14.74
CA THR A 42 -11.78 -25.45 -14.25
C THR A 42 -11.54 -25.51 -12.73
N ARG A 43 -12.53 -25.94 -11.94
CA ARG A 43 -12.38 -26.06 -10.48
C ARG A 43 -11.33 -27.09 -10.08
N LYS A 44 -11.22 -28.19 -10.82
CA LYS A 44 -10.22 -29.24 -10.60
C LYS A 44 -8.80 -28.76 -10.91
N LYS A 45 -8.61 -28.03 -12.02
CA LYS A 45 -7.34 -27.34 -12.34
C LYS A 45 -6.96 -26.38 -11.21
N MET A 46 -7.92 -25.57 -10.74
CA MET A 46 -7.69 -24.65 -9.63
C MET A 46 -7.25 -25.36 -8.34
N GLU A 47 -7.82 -26.52 -8.01
CA GLU A 47 -7.39 -27.30 -6.83
C GLU A 47 -5.96 -27.83 -6.96
N ILE A 48 -5.59 -28.36 -8.13
CA ILE A 48 -4.23 -28.85 -8.40
C ILE A 48 -3.24 -27.69 -8.26
N TYR A 49 -3.53 -26.57 -8.92
CA TYR A 49 -2.71 -25.37 -8.84
C TYR A 49 -2.52 -24.90 -7.40
N GLN A 50 -3.61 -24.88 -6.61
CA GLN A 50 -3.57 -24.44 -5.22
C GLN A 50 -2.73 -25.38 -4.34
N LYS A 51 -2.73 -26.69 -4.64
CA LYS A 51 -1.95 -27.68 -3.92
C LYS A 51 -0.46 -27.58 -4.25
N GLU A 52 -0.12 -27.44 -5.52
CA GLU A 52 1.26 -27.36 -6.00
C GLU A 52 1.93 -26.04 -5.61
N ASN A 53 1.17 -24.95 -5.61
CA ASN A 53 1.70 -23.61 -5.35
C ASN A 53 1.45 -23.12 -3.93
N LYS A 54 1.03 -23.99 -3.01
CA LYS A 54 0.66 -23.61 -1.64
C LYS A 54 1.77 -22.84 -0.91
N GLU A 55 3.02 -23.27 -1.05
CA GLU A 55 4.17 -22.61 -0.41
C GLU A 55 4.48 -21.25 -1.03
N VAL A 56 4.42 -21.15 -2.37
CA VAL A 56 4.61 -19.90 -3.10
C VAL A 56 3.51 -18.90 -2.73
N ILE A 57 2.25 -19.36 -2.72
CA ILE A 57 1.10 -18.55 -2.32
C ILE A 57 1.29 -18.01 -0.90
N HIS A 58 1.74 -18.86 0.03
CA HIS A 58 1.97 -18.45 1.41
C HIS A 58 3.09 -17.42 1.54
N LYS A 59 4.22 -17.65 0.86
CA LYS A 59 5.36 -16.73 0.84
C LYS A 59 4.99 -15.37 0.24
N ASN A 60 4.26 -15.36 -0.88
CA ASN A 60 3.80 -14.13 -1.52
C ASN A 60 2.81 -13.37 -0.64
N LYS A 61 1.93 -14.08 0.09
CA LYS A 61 1.01 -13.46 1.04
C LYS A 61 1.73 -12.80 2.22
N ILE A 62 2.77 -13.44 2.76
CA ILE A 62 3.61 -12.85 3.82
C ILE A 62 4.35 -11.63 3.29
N LYS A 63 4.94 -11.72 2.07
CA LYS A 63 5.65 -10.61 1.45
C LYS A 63 4.74 -9.40 1.25
N LEU A 64 3.53 -9.62 0.71
CA LEU A 64 2.52 -8.56 0.56
C LEU A 64 2.15 -7.92 1.90
N SER A 65 1.94 -8.72 2.94
CA SER A 65 1.60 -8.21 4.27
C SER A 65 2.72 -7.34 4.85
N ARG A 66 3.98 -7.72 4.65
CA ARG A 66 5.14 -6.92 5.09
C ARG A 66 5.30 -5.64 4.29
N GLU A 67 5.19 -5.72 2.96
CA GLU A 67 5.22 -4.53 2.09
C GLU A 67 4.13 -3.52 2.50
N GLN A 68 2.95 -4.02 2.91
CA GLN A 68 1.84 -3.19 3.35
C GLN A 68 2.07 -2.58 4.73
N GLU A 69 2.63 -3.34 5.68
CA GLU A 69 3.01 -2.86 7.02
C GLU A 69 4.12 -1.79 6.94
N GLU A 70 5.15 -2.01 6.12
CA GLU A 70 6.22 -1.03 5.86
C GLU A 70 5.67 0.26 5.24
N LEU A 71 4.72 0.16 4.31
CA LEU A 71 4.07 1.33 3.70
C LEU A 71 3.23 2.12 4.72
N GLU A 72 2.49 1.42 5.58
CA GLU A 72 1.71 2.06 6.65
C GLU A 72 2.61 2.77 7.66
N GLU A 73 3.74 2.16 8.05
CA GLU A 73 4.73 2.78 8.93
C GLU A 73 5.33 4.05 8.30
N ALA A 74 5.72 3.99 7.02
CA ALA A 74 6.26 5.14 6.31
C ALA A 74 5.26 6.31 6.23
N LEU A 75 3.98 6.02 5.97
CA LEU A 75 2.92 7.02 5.91
C LEU A 75 2.65 7.66 7.29
N GLU A 76 2.75 6.88 8.36
CA GLU A 76 2.58 7.39 9.72
C GLU A 76 3.76 8.28 10.14
N VAL A 77 4.99 7.92 9.78
CA VAL A 77 6.17 8.77 9.99
C VAL A 77 6.02 10.09 9.24
N GLU A 78 5.65 10.07 7.95
CA GLU A 78 5.44 11.28 7.15
C GLU A 78 4.35 12.18 7.75
N ARG A 79 3.27 11.58 8.27
CA ARG A 79 2.19 12.31 8.95
C ARG A 79 2.70 13.01 10.21
N GLN A 80 3.46 12.30 11.05
CA GLN A 80 4.01 12.84 12.29
C GLN A 80 5.00 13.98 12.02
N GLU A 81 5.88 13.81 11.03
CA GLU A 81 6.84 14.86 10.63
C GLU A 81 6.11 16.12 10.14
N ASN A 82 5.08 15.95 9.30
CA ASN A 82 4.27 17.07 8.82
C ASN A 82 3.52 17.78 9.95
N GLU A 83 2.97 17.03 10.91
CA GLU A 83 2.29 17.61 12.07
C GLU A 83 3.27 18.38 12.96
N GLN A 84 4.44 17.82 13.26
CA GLN A 84 5.48 18.50 14.02
C GLN A 84 5.94 19.79 13.32
N ARG A 85 6.14 19.74 12.00
CA ARG A 85 6.50 20.91 11.21
C ARG A 85 5.43 22.00 11.29
N ARG A 86 4.15 21.64 11.20
CA ARG A 86 3.03 22.59 11.32
C ARG A 86 3.00 23.23 12.71
N LEU A 87 3.20 22.44 13.76
CA LEU A 87 3.23 22.95 15.15
C LEU A 87 4.41 23.89 15.39
N LEU A 88 5.58 23.59 14.85
CA LEU A 88 6.76 24.46 14.95
C LEU A 88 6.50 25.82 14.29
N ILE A 89 5.96 25.82 13.07
CA ILE A 89 5.61 27.07 12.35
C ILE A 89 4.60 27.89 13.15
N GLN A 90 3.52 27.26 13.65
CA GLN A 90 2.53 27.96 14.48
C GLN A 90 3.14 28.57 15.75
N LYS A 91 4.05 27.85 16.41
CA LYS A 91 4.71 28.32 17.62
C LYS A 91 5.65 29.50 17.33
N GLU A 92 6.39 29.46 16.23
CA GLU A 92 7.23 30.57 15.77
C GLU A 92 6.38 31.81 15.45
N GLU A 93 5.28 31.66 14.71
CA GLU A 93 4.36 32.74 14.38
C GLU A 93 3.75 33.40 15.63
N GLN A 94 3.32 32.59 16.60
CA GLN A 94 2.81 33.07 17.89
C GLN A 94 3.88 33.84 18.68
N MET A 95 5.10 33.32 18.73
CA MET A 95 6.21 33.97 19.43
C MET A 95 6.56 35.32 18.78
N GLN A 96 6.60 35.37 17.44
CA GLN A 96 6.82 36.60 16.68
C GLN A 96 5.70 37.63 16.92
N GLN A 97 4.43 37.21 16.97
CA GLN A 97 3.33 38.11 17.32
C GLN A 97 3.45 38.64 18.76
N MET A 98 3.78 37.78 19.73
CA MET A 98 3.96 38.21 21.11
C MET A 98 5.11 39.21 21.25
N LEU A 99 6.25 38.96 20.59
CA LEU A 99 7.39 39.88 20.59
C LEU A 99 7.02 41.25 20.00
N LYS A 100 6.32 41.25 18.85
CA LYS A 100 5.84 42.50 18.22
C LYS A 100 4.89 43.27 19.13
N ARG A 101 3.96 42.59 19.81
CA ARG A 101 3.03 43.22 20.77
C ARG A 101 3.77 43.82 21.95
N LYS A 102 4.71 43.07 22.54
CA LYS A 102 5.52 43.53 23.67
C LYS A 102 6.37 44.75 23.30
N ASN A 103 7.06 44.71 22.16
CA ASN A 103 7.85 45.84 21.67
C ASN A 103 6.99 47.08 21.41
N LYS A 104 5.78 46.91 20.86
CA LYS A 104 4.85 48.02 20.66
C LYS A 104 4.39 48.63 22.00
N GLN A 105 4.10 47.80 23.00
CA GLN A 105 3.73 48.27 24.33
C GLN A 105 4.88 49.04 25.00
N GLU A 106 6.10 48.48 24.99
CA GLU A 106 7.28 49.15 25.55
C GLU A 106 7.58 50.49 24.88
N LEU A 107 7.34 50.61 23.57
CA LEU A 107 7.50 51.89 22.86
C LEU A 107 6.45 52.92 23.29
N LEU A 108 5.19 52.50 23.45
CA LEU A 108 4.12 53.38 23.94
C LEU A 108 4.39 53.86 25.37
N ASP A 109 4.84 52.97 26.24
CA ASP A 109 5.16 53.29 27.64
C ASP A 109 6.35 54.27 27.77
N LYS A 110 7.25 54.33 26.79
CA LYS A 110 8.37 55.31 26.74
C LYS A 110 7.97 56.69 26.20
N LEU A 111 6.80 56.82 25.58
CA LEU A 111 6.30 58.06 24.98
C LEU A 111 5.30 58.80 25.89
N LEU A 112 4.89 58.18 27.00
CA LEU A 112 4.06 58.75 28.07
C LEU A 112 4.95 59.20 29.24
#